data_AF-A0A948PCJ0-F1
#
_entry.id   AF-A0A948PCJ0-F1
#
_cell.length_a   1.000
_cell.length_b   1.000
_cell.length_c   1.000
_cell.angle_alpha   90.00
_cell.angle_beta   90.00
_cell.angle_gamma   90.00
#
_symmetry.space_group_name_H-M   'P 1'
#
loop_
_entity.id
_entity.type
_entity.pdbx_description
1 polymer ?
#
loop_
_entity_poly.entity_id
_entity_poly.type
_entity_poly.pdbx_seq_one_letter_code
_entity_poly.pdbx_strand_id
1 'polypeptide(L)'
;MSEKFETRGEIGHSLAGLRDQLAFQSKVLGAAVIMAVVALGLLFNQYSGLSLKFADLLASNARNETKIASMVSMIAEMEGQLKQARAENAATKRSIDAALEPVQPSSSVFPGWIGVETDSSKQARSIVEQYKSSVWIFATAPKE
;
A
#
# COMPACT_ATOMS: atom_id res chain seq x y z
N MET A 1 4.49 22.50 -104.78
CA MET A 1 5.56 21.79 -104.06
C MET A 1 5.63 22.34 -102.64
N SER A 2 5.20 21.59 -101.61
CA SER A 2 5.74 21.58 -100.23
C SER A 2 4.75 20.96 -99.22
N GLU A 3 4.68 19.63 -99.08
CA GLU A 3 3.84 19.03 -98.00
C GLU A 3 4.40 17.71 -97.41
N LYS A 4 5.71 17.45 -97.52
CA LYS A 4 6.31 16.23 -96.94
C LYS A 4 7.16 16.44 -95.68
N PHE A 5 7.36 17.68 -95.25
CA PHE A 5 8.26 17.98 -94.12
C PHE A 5 7.59 18.55 -92.87
N GLU A 6 6.35 19.06 -92.93
CA GLU A 6 5.65 19.60 -91.75
C GLU A 6 5.21 18.49 -90.77
N THR A 7 4.75 17.36 -91.29
CA THR A 7 4.22 16.25 -90.48
C THR A 7 5.28 15.52 -89.64
N ARG A 8 6.55 15.47 -90.08
CA ARG A 8 7.61 14.78 -89.31
C ARG A 8 8.07 15.59 -88.09
N GLY A 9 8.03 16.92 -88.17
CA GLY A 9 8.34 17.80 -87.04
C GLY A 9 7.27 17.73 -85.96
N GLU A 10 5.99 17.73 -86.34
CA GLU A 10 4.86 17.64 -85.41
C GLU A 10 4.77 16.27 -84.70
N ILE A 11 5.09 15.18 -85.39
CA ILE A 11 5.18 13.85 -84.77
C ILE A 11 6.35 13.79 -83.78
N GLY A 12 7.51 14.40 -84.11
CA GLY A 12 8.64 14.50 -83.18
C GLY A 12 8.32 15.34 -81.93
N HIS A 13 7.56 16.43 -82.10
CA HIS A 13 7.19 17.31 -81.00
C HIS A 13 6.13 16.68 -80.07
N SER A 14 5.17 15.96 -80.63
CA SER A 14 4.17 15.21 -79.85
C SER A 14 4.78 14.01 -79.12
N LEU A 15 5.74 13.30 -79.72
CA LEU A 15 6.47 12.22 -79.05
C LEU A 15 7.35 12.73 -77.91
N ALA A 16 7.99 13.89 -78.09
CA ALA A 16 8.75 14.57 -77.04
C ALA A 16 7.82 15.01 -75.89
N GLY A 17 6.65 15.56 -76.19
CA GLY A 17 5.64 15.94 -75.20
C GLY A 17 5.12 14.75 -74.38
N LEU A 18 4.89 13.59 -75.01
CA LEU A 18 4.50 12.36 -74.31
C LEU A 18 5.61 11.83 -73.40
N ARG A 19 6.87 11.89 -73.84
CA ARG A 19 8.03 11.52 -73.02
C ARG A 19 8.18 12.43 -71.80
N ASP A 20 8.00 13.73 -71.97
CA ASP A 20 8.10 14.69 -70.87
C ASP A 20 6.93 14.54 -69.88
N GLN A 21 5.72 14.24 -70.37
CA GLN A 21 4.58 13.89 -69.51
C GLN A 21 4.82 12.60 -68.73
N LEU A 22 5.34 11.55 -69.36
CA LEU A 22 5.71 10.30 -68.70
C LEU A 22 6.80 10.51 -67.64
N ALA A 23 7.83 11.32 -67.94
CA ALA A 23 8.89 11.65 -67.00
C ALA A 23 8.39 12.51 -65.82
N PHE A 24 7.41 13.38 -66.05
CA PHE A 24 6.77 14.15 -64.98
C PHE A 24 5.90 13.25 -64.10
N GLN A 25 5.05 12.42 -64.71
CA GLN A 25 4.22 11.47 -63.96
C GLN A 25 5.05 10.47 -63.16
N SER A 26 6.16 9.97 -63.70
CA SER A 26 7.05 9.06 -62.96
C SER A 26 7.69 9.73 -61.74
N LYS A 27 8.03 11.03 -61.84
CA LYS A 27 8.55 11.81 -60.70
C LYS A 27 7.48 12.02 -59.63
N VAL A 28 6.26 12.37 -60.04
CA VAL A 28 5.13 12.55 -59.12
C VAL A 28 4.80 11.23 -58.42
N LEU A 29 4.75 10.13 -59.16
CA LEU A 29 4.46 8.80 -58.61
C LEU A 29 5.59 8.34 -57.68
N GLY A 30 6.84 8.58 -58.04
CA GLY A 30 7.99 8.34 -57.15
C GLY A 30 7.91 9.16 -55.85
N ALA A 31 7.59 10.45 -55.93
CA ALA A 31 7.41 11.29 -54.76
C ALA A 31 6.25 10.84 -53.87
N ALA A 32 5.12 10.43 -54.47
CA ALA A 32 3.96 9.89 -53.76
C ALA A 32 4.31 8.58 -53.02
N VAL A 33 5.07 7.69 -53.66
CA VAL A 33 5.54 6.44 -53.02
C VAL A 33 6.47 6.75 -51.84
N ILE A 34 7.42 7.67 -52.00
CA ILE A 34 8.32 8.06 -50.90
C ILE A 34 7.53 8.63 -49.73
N MET A 35 6.58 9.52 -49.99
CA MET A 35 5.70 10.10 -48.96
C MET A 35 4.89 9.01 -48.24
N ALA A 36 4.34 8.04 -48.98
CA ALA A 36 3.61 6.91 -48.40
C ALA A 36 4.50 6.03 -47.51
N VAL A 37 5.73 5.74 -47.93
CA VAL A 37 6.69 4.95 -47.13
C VAL A 37 7.08 5.70 -45.86
N VAL A 38 7.32 7.01 -45.93
CA VAL A 38 7.61 7.83 -44.75
C VAL A 38 6.43 7.85 -43.79
N ALA A 39 5.20 8.03 -44.28
CA ALA A 39 3.99 8.01 -43.46
C ALA A 39 3.81 6.65 -42.76
N LEU A 40 4.00 5.54 -43.50
CA LEU A 40 3.94 4.20 -42.93
C LEU A 40 5.03 3.96 -41.88
N GLY A 41 6.26 4.43 -42.10
CA GLY A 41 7.35 4.34 -41.13
C GLY A 41 7.05 5.11 -39.83
N LEU A 42 6.47 6.31 -39.93
CA LEU A 42 6.06 7.09 -38.76
C LEU A 42 4.94 6.40 -37.98
N LEU A 43 3.92 5.87 -38.68
CA LEU A 43 2.83 5.12 -38.06
C LEU A 43 3.33 3.85 -37.37
N PHE A 44 4.27 3.14 -37.99
CA PHE A 44 4.89 1.96 -37.41
C PHE A 44 5.65 2.29 -36.12
N ASN A 45 6.45 3.36 -36.11
CA ASN A 45 7.17 3.81 -34.92
C ASN A 45 6.23 4.27 -33.78
N GLN A 46 5.12 4.93 -34.12
CA GLN A 46 4.11 5.29 -33.12
C GLN A 46 3.44 4.05 -32.54
N TYR A 47 3.06 3.10 -33.39
CA TYR A 47 2.41 1.86 -32.98
C TYR A 47 3.32 0.99 -32.11
N SER A 48 4.59 0.82 -32.48
CA SER A 48 5.55 0.04 -31.71
C SER A 48 5.78 0.65 -30.32
N GLY A 49 5.95 1.97 -30.23
CA GLY A 49 6.08 2.70 -28.97
C GLY A 49 4.82 2.61 -28.09
N LEU A 50 3.63 2.64 -28.69
CA LEU A 50 2.37 2.41 -27.98
C LEU A 50 2.29 0.99 -27.44
N SER A 51 2.66 -0.02 -28.23
CA SER A 51 2.63 -1.42 -27.80
C SER A 51 3.52 -1.68 -26.58
N LEU A 52 4.71 -1.07 -26.55
CA LEU A 52 5.62 -1.17 -25.41
C LEU A 52 4.99 -0.57 -24.13
N LYS A 53 4.41 0.63 -24.26
CA LYS A 53 3.73 1.31 -23.14
C LYS A 53 2.52 0.52 -22.64
N PHE A 54 1.76 -0.10 -23.54
CA PHE A 54 0.65 -0.97 -23.15
C PHE A 54 1.12 -2.21 -22.39
N ALA A 55 2.22 -2.84 -22.82
CA ALA A 55 2.81 -3.97 -22.09
C ALA A 55 3.27 -3.56 -20.68
N ASP A 56 3.93 -2.41 -20.55
CA ASP A 56 4.36 -1.87 -19.26
C ASP A 56 3.17 -1.53 -18.34
N LEU A 57 2.10 -0.96 -18.90
CA LEU A 57 0.86 -0.68 -18.18
C LEU A 57 0.21 -1.96 -17.66
N LEU A 58 0.13 -3.01 -18.48
CA LEU A 58 -0.42 -4.31 -18.07
C LEU A 58 0.43 -4.94 -16.96
N ALA A 59 1.76 -4.92 -17.09
CA ALA A 59 2.66 -5.43 -16.07
C ALA A 59 2.58 -4.62 -14.76
N SER A 60 2.45 -3.30 -14.86
CA SER A 60 2.22 -2.42 -13.70
C SER A 60 0.89 -2.73 -13.02
N ASN A 61 -0.18 -2.94 -13.80
CA ASN A 61 -1.49 -3.23 -13.26
C ASN A 61 -1.51 -4.58 -12.53
N ALA A 62 -0.92 -5.63 -13.11
CA ALA A 62 -0.79 -6.93 -12.46
C ALA A 62 -0.02 -6.87 -11.12
N ARG A 63 1.06 -6.07 -11.06
CA ARG A 63 1.80 -5.82 -9.82
C ARG A 63 0.95 -5.08 -8.78
N ASN A 64 0.17 -4.10 -9.22
CA ASN A 64 -0.72 -3.34 -8.33
C ASN A 64 -1.85 -4.22 -7.78
N GLU A 65 -2.48 -5.06 -8.61
CA GLU A 65 -3.49 -6.02 -8.16
C GLU A 65 -2.93 -6.98 -7.11
N THR A 66 -1.73 -7.52 -7.34
CA THR A 66 -1.04 -8.38 -6.37
C THR A 66 -0.78 -7.65 -5.05
N LYS A 67 -0.35 -6.39 -5.12
CA LYS A 67 -0.10 -5.56 -3.94
C LYS A 67 -1.39 -5.27 -3.17
N ILE A 68 -2.47 -4.94 -3.87
CA ILE A 68 -3.80 -4.72 -3.27
C ILE A 68 -4.28 -5.99 -2.58
N ALA A 69 -4.17 -7.15 -3.21
CA ALA A 69 -4.54 -8.42 -2.60
C ALA A 69 -3.75 -8.68 -1.29
N SER A 70 -2.45 -8.41 -1.29
CA SER A 70 -1.62 -8.53 -0.08
C SER A 70 -1.99 -7.53 1.03
N MET A 71 -2.37 -6.31 0.67
CA MET A 71 -2.85 -5.31 1.62
C MET A 71 -4.19 -5.73 2.22
N VAL A 72 -5.10 -6.27 1.42
CA VAL A 72 -6.40 -6.79 1.89
C VAL A 72 -6.20 -7.93 2.87
N SER A 73 -5.29 -8.88 2.61
CA SER A 73 -5.00 -9.96 3.56
C SER A 73 -4.38 -9.44 4.85
N MET A 74 -3.47 -8.47 4.76
CA MET A 74 -2.85 -7.85 5.94
C MET A 74 -3.90 -7.11 6.80
N ILE A 75 -4.85 -6.39 6.17
CA ILE A 75 -5.95 -5.74 6.88
C ILE A 75 -6.80 -6.77 7.62
N ALA A 76 -7.16 -7.88 6.96
CA ALA A 76 -7.95 -8.95 7.58
C ALA A 76 -7.22 -9.57 8.79
N GLU A 77 -5.91 -9.78 8.69
CA GLU A 77 -5.08 -10.28 9.79
C GLU A 77 -5.03 -9.28 10.95
N MET A 78 -4.80 -7.99 10.67
CA MET A 78 -4.82 -6.95 11.70
C MET A 78 -6.19 -6.85 12.39
N GLU A 79 -7.30 -6.96 11.66
CA GLU A 79 -8.63 -6.98 12.26
C GLU A 79 -8.81 -8.16 13.23
N GLY A 80 -8.27 -9.32 12.88
CA GLY A 80 -8.22 -10.51 13.75
C GLY A 80 -7.43 -10.24 15.04
N GLN A 81 -6.21 -9.73 14.89
CA GLN A 81 -5.35 -9.35 16.03
C GLN A 81 -6.01 -8.30 16.93
N LEU A 82 -6.70 -7.32 16.35
CA LEU A 82 -7.37 -6.25 17.10
C LEU A 82 -8.57 -6.78 17.91
N LYS A 83 -9.32 -7.74 17.35
CA LYS A 83 -10.40 -8.43 18.07
C LYS A 83 -9.84 -9.24 19.24
N GLN A 84 -8.75 -9.96 19.03
CA GLN A 84 -8.08 -10.72 20.10
C GLN A 84 -7.55 -9.80 21.20
N ALA A 85 -6.84 -8.73 20.84
CA ALA A 85 -6.31 -7.76 21.80
C ALA A 85 -7.42 -7.06 22.61
N ARG A 86 -8.60 -6.83 22.01
CA ARG A 86 -9.78 -6.32 22.74
C ARG A 86 -10.32 -7.36 23.72
N ALA A 87 -10.38 -8.63 23.34
CA ALA A 87 -10.83 -9.71 24.23
C ALA A 87 -9.88 -9.89 25.42
N GLU A 88 -8.56 -9.86 25.17
CA GLU A 88 -7.53 -9.93 26.20
C GLU A 88 -7.60 -8.72 27.14
N ASN A 89 -7.71 -7.50 26.62
CA ASN A 89 -7.90 -6.30 27.46
C ASN A 89 -9.15 -6.38 28.32
N ALA A 90 -10.27 -6.91 27.80
CA ALA A 90 -11.48 -7.10 28.58
C ALA A 90 -11.30 -8.15 29.69
N ALA A 91 -10.57 -9.24 29.42
CA ALA A 91 -10.24 -10.25 30.43
C ALA A 91 -9.32 -9.68 31.52
N THR A 92 -8.27 -8.95 31.13
CA THR A 92 -7.35 -8.28 32.05
C THR A 92 -8.08 -7.26 32.91
N LYS A 93 -8.97 -6.45 32.33
CA LYS A 93 -9.78 -5.49 33.09
C LYS A 93 -10.64 -6.20 34.14
N ARG A 94 -11.30 -7.31 33.79
CA ARG A 94 -12.05 -8.12 34.76
C ARG A 94 -11.17 -8.68 35.88
N SER A 95 -9.95 -9.13 35.57
CA SER A 95 -9.02 -9.62 36.59
C SER A 95 -8.54 -8.52 37.54
N ILE A 96 -8.34 -7.29 37.03
CA ILE A 96 -7.97 -6.13 37.83
C ILE A 96 -9.15 -5.70 38.70
N ASP A 97 -10.36 -5.62 38.14
CA ASP A 97 -11.57 -5.27 38.88
C ASP A 97 -11.84 -6.29 40.00
N ALA A 98 -11.65 -7.59 39.74
CA ALA A 98 -11.76 -8.65 40.77
C ALA A 98 -10.66 -8.59 41.84
N ALA A 99 -9.45 -8.12 41.51
CA ALA A 99 -8.37 -7.94 42.48
C ALA A 99 -8.52 -6.65 43.32
N LEU A 100 -9.24 -5.66 42.79
CA LEU A 100 -9.56 -4.40 43.47
C LEU A 100 -10.83 -4.48 44.30
N GLU A 101 -11.67 -5.51 44.13
CA GLU A 101 -12.74 -5.78 45.08
C GLU A 101 -12.13 -6.04 46.47
N PRO A 102 -12.55 -5.29 47.50
CA PRO A 102 -12.00 -5.44 48.84
C PRO A 102 -12.35 -6.84 49.35
N VAL A 103 -11.37 -7.74 49.33
CA VAL A 103 -11.44 -9.00 50.06
C VAL A 103 -11.56 -8.62 51.54
N GLN A 104 -12.78 -8.67 52.07
CA GLN A 104 -12.94 -8.77 53.52
C GLN A 104 -12.25 -10.08 53.92
N PRO A 105 -11.20 -10.05 54.75
CA PRO A 105 -10.60 -11.28 55.22
C PRO A 105 -11.66 -12.03 56.04
N SER A 106 -12.24 -13.07 55.47
CA SER A 106 -13.29 -13.87 56.10
C SER A 106 -12.73 -14.99 56.99
N SER A 107 -11.45 -14.95 57.31
CA SER A 107 -10.80 -16.02 58.05
C SER A 107 -9.53 -15.56 58.75
N SER A 108 -9.44 -15.90 60.04
CA SER A 108 -8.25 -15.84 60.90
C SER A 108 -7.11 -16.77 60.47
N VAL A 109 -7.13 -17.29 59.23
CA VAL A 109 -6.23 -18.33 58.72
C VAL A 109 -5.47 -17.86 57.48
N PHE A 110 -5.02 -16.59 57.47
CA PHE A 110 -3.91 -16.19 56.61
C PHE A 110 -2.59 -16.39 57.36
N PRO A 111 -1.68 -17.28 56.89
CA PRO A 111 -0.43 -17.51 57.57
C PRO A 111 0.46 -16.28 57.40
N GLY A 112 0.55 -15.45 58.42
CA GLY A 112 1.46 -14.31 58.47
C GLY A 112 0.88 -12.99 58.94
N TRP A 113 -0.37 -12.93 59.41
CA TRP A 113 -0.92 -11.69 59.99
C TRP A 113 -1.17 -11.91 61.48
N ILE A 114 -0.50 -11.12 62.33
CA ILE A 114 -0.77 -11.06 63.77
C ILE A 114 -1.38 -9.69 64.04
N GLY A 115 -2.68 -9.65 64.32
CA GLY A 115 -3.33 -8.45 64.83
C GLY A 115 -3.01 -8.31 66.31
N VAL A 116 -2.46 -7.17 66.72
CA VAL A 116 -2.25 -6.83 68.13
C VAL A 116 -3.06 -5.59 68.44
N GLU A 117 -4.06 -5.75 69.31
CA GLU A 117 -4.87 -4.64 69.81
C GLU A 117 -4.14 -4.01 71.00
N THR A 118 -3.98 -2.68 70.99
CA THR A 118 -3.27 -1.96 72.04
C THR A 118 -4.05 -0.72 72.44
N ASP A 119 -4.08 -0.45 73.74
CA ASP A 119 -4.81 0.70 74.31
C ASP A 119 -4.10 2.04 74.05
N SER A 120 -2.91 2.04 73.46
CA SER A 120 -2.12 3.25 73.23
C SER A 120 -1.29 3.19 71.96
N SER A 121 -1.31 4.29 71.19
CA SER A 121 -0.50 4.47 69.98
C SER A 121 1.02 4.35 70.23
N LYS A 122 1.49 4.61 71.47
CA LYS A 122 2.89 4.41 71.85
C LYS A 122 3.26 2.94 71.97
N GLN A 123 2.35 2.09 72.47
CA GLN A 123 2.55 0.64 72.58
C GLN A 123 2.49 -0.04 71.22
N ALA A 124 1.56 0.39 70.36
CA ALA A 124 1.50 -0.03 68.95
C ALA A 124 2.84 0.19 68.24
N ARG A 125 3.46 1.37 68.39
CA ARG A 125 4.76 1.68 67.80
C ARG A 125 5.90 0.85 68.37
N SER A 126 5.95 0.62 69.68
CA SER A 126 7.04 -0.19 70.27
C SER A 126 6.98 -1.64 69.81
N ILE A 127 5.78 -2.20 69.59
CA ILE A 127 5.60 -3.56 69.08
C ILE A 127 6.11 -3.67 67.64
N VAL A 128 5.80 -2.69 66.78
CA VAL A 128 6.31 -2.65 65.41
C VAL A 128 7.84 -2.53 65.38
N GLU A 129 8.43 -1.73 66.28
CA GLU A 129 9.89 -1.56 66.35
C GLU A 129 10.62 -2.76 66.96
N GLN A 130 9.98 -3.49 67.88
CA GLN A 130 10.56 -4.68 68.53
C GLN A 130 10.58 -5.89 67.57
N TYR A 131 9.55 -6.05 66.76
CA TYR A 131 9.45 -7.09 65.74
C TYR A 131 9.98 -6.59 64.39
N LYS A 132 11.30 -6.35 64.31
CA LYS A 132 12.01 -6.06 63.05
C LYS A 132 12.07 -7.28 62.11
N SER A 133 10.93 -7.86 61.73
CA SER A 133 10.86 -9.02 60.84
C SER A 133 9.95 -8.77 59.64
N SER A 134 10.06 -9.65 58.63
CA SER A 134 9.46 -9.64 57.30
C SER A 134 7.92 -9.69 57.23
N VAL A 135 7.24 -9.29 58.30
CA VAL A 135 5.79 -9.45 58.48
C VAL A 135 5.14 -8.07 58.58
N TRP A 136 4.02 -7.90 57.88
CA TRP A 136 3.22 -6.68 57.91
C TRP A 136 2.39 -6.64 59.20
N ILE A 137 2.70 -5.70 60.10
CA ILE A 137 1.97 -5.51 61.36
C ILE A 137 0.98 -4.35 61.17
N PHE A 138 -0.31 -4.63 61.38
CA PHE A 138 -1.36 -3.61 61.42
C PHE A 138 -1.76 -3.38 62.87
N ALA A 139 -1.50 -2.18 63.39
CA ALA A 139 -1.90 -1.80 64.74
C ALA A 139 -2.94 -0.68 64.68
N THR A 140 -4.11 -0.91 65.27
CA THR A 140 -5.17 0.08 65.41
C THR A 140 -5.29 0.50 66.87
N ALA A 141 -5.29 1.80 67.14
CA ALA A 141 -5.70 2.34 68.43
C ALA A 141 -7.18 2.77 68.36
N PRO A 142 -7.93 2.69 69.46
CA PRO A 142 -9.27 3.25 69.52
C PRO A 142 -9.23 4.75 69.18
N LYS A 143 -10.14 5.17 68.30
CA LYS A 143 -10.34 6.59 68.00
C LYS A 143 -11.02 7.23 69.21
N GLU A 144 -10.32 8.11 69.91
CA GLU A 144 -10.98 9.16 70.70
C GLU A 144 -11.68 10.16 69.77
#